data_AF-A0A929H8J2-F1
#
_entry.id   AF-A0A929H8J2-F1
#
_cell.length_a   1.000
_cell.length_b   1.000
_cell.length_c   1.000
_cell.angle_alpha   90.00
_cell.angle_beta   90.00
_cell.angle_gamma   90.00
#
_symmetry.space_group_name_H-M   'P 1'
#
loop_
_entity.id
_entity.type
_entity.pdbx_description
1 polymer ?
#
loop_
_entity_poly.entity_id
_entity_poly.type
_entity_poly.pdbx_seq_one_letter_code
_entity_poly.pdbx_strand_id
1 'polypeptide(L)'
;MKLTSPTLARIAAITLLCSSTAAWSADQAKDTANDKATATLQMQQEKEQTAINEATNQQPAATQGKVARANFASAIEDREPIDKLTESSNNKIYYFTELRDMEGQSVTHRWEHDGKVVAEVPFEIRGNRWRVYSSKRMIPELKGEWKASVIGSDGATLSMNTITMDNIQAEEQAAPAATDTANETTDAAPGAASDEAAGTTAQ
;
A
#
# COMPACT_ATOMS: atom_id res chain seq x y z
N MET A 1 46.32 -12.97 -23.48
CA MET A 1 45.98 -14.39 -23.73
C MET A 1 45.60 -15.06 -22.42
N LYS A 2 44.32 -15.40 -22.22
CA LYS A 2 43.86 -16.44 -21.29
C LYS A 2 42.66 -17.13 -21.96
N LEU A 3 42.91 -18.31 -22.53
CA LEU A 3 41.87 -19.28 -22.89
C LEU A 3 41.78 -20.29 -21.75
N THR A 4 40.58 -20.75 -21.41
CA THR A 4 40.07 -22.14 -21.61
C THR A 4 38.93 -22.44 -20.64
N SER A 5 37.93 -23.13 -21.19
CA SER A 5 36.52 -23.29 -20.79
C SER A 5 36.25 -24.41 -19.75
N PRO A 6 34.98 -24.65 -19.35
CA PRO A 6 34.59 -25.49 -18.20
C PRO A 6 34.29 -26.97 -18.54
N THR A 7 34.46 -27.85 -17.54
CA THR A 7 34.24 -29.30 -17.62
C THR A 7 32.79 -29.67 -17.27
N LEU A 8 32.12 -30.34 -18.21
CA LEU A 8 30.87 -31.10 -18.01
C LEU A 8 31.19 -32.49 -17.46
N ALA A 9 30.43 -32.96 -16.47
CA ALA A 9 30.35 -34.38 -16.12
C ALA A 9 28.88 -34.81 -16.06
N ARG A 10 28.45 -35.55 -17.08
CA ARG A 10 27.21 -36.33 -17.13
C ARG A 10 27.52 -37.72 -16.57
N ILE A 11 26.75 -38.20 -15.59
CA ILE A 11 26.77 -39.61 -15.17
C ILE A 11 25.36 -40.17 -15.37
N ALA A 12 25.30 -41.24 -16.16
CA ALA A 12 24.13 -42.08 -16.37
C ALA A 12 24.12 -43.21 -15.32
N ALA A 13 22.94 -43.61 -14.85
CA ALA A 13 22.70 -44.87 -14.14
C ALA A 13 21.24 -45.30 -14.39
N ILE A 14 21.01 -46.32 -15.21
CA ILE A 14 20.88 -47.76 -14.87
C ILE A 14 19.40 -48.13 -14.61
N THR A 15 18.91 -48.96 -15.53
CA THR A 15 17.58 -49.55 -15.66
C THR A 15 17.33 -50.75 -14.74
N LEU A 16 16.02 -51.05 -14.60
CA LEU A 16 15.38 -52.39 -14.56
C LEU A 16 15.14 -53.03 -13.18
N LEU A 17 13.88 -53.33 -12.82
CA LEU A 17 13.23 -54.66 -12.98
C LEU A 17 11.84 -54.70 -12.30
N CYS A 18 10.82 -55.13 -13.05
CA CYS A 18 9.51 -55.54 -12.53
C CYS A 18 9.59 -56.97 -11.95
N SER A 19 8.91 -57.21 -10.83
CA SER A 19 8.32 -58.52 -10.55
C SER A 19 7.18 -58.39 -9.54
N SER A 20 5.97 -58.60 -10.04
CA SER A 20 4.76 -58.82 -9.27
C SER A 20 4.76 -60.26 -8.77
N THR A 21 4.38 -60.48 -7.51
CA THR A 21 3.87 -61.77 -7.06
C THR A 21 2.57 -61.55 -6.29
N ALA A 22 1.50 -62.14 -6.81
CA ALA A 22 0.25 -62.34 -6.11
C ALA A 22 0.29 -63.69 -5.41
N ALA A 23 -0.01 -63.72 -4.12
CA ALA A 23 -0.36 -64.95 -3.40
C ALA A 23 -1.18 -64.58 -2.16
N TRP A 24 -2.48 -64.87 -2.17
CA TRP A 24 -3.10 -65.79 -1.21
C TRP A 24 -4.61 -65.94 -1.46
N SER A 25 -5.05 -67.19 -1.47
CA SER A 25 -6.44 -67.62 -1.34
C SER A 25 -6.83 -67.72 0.12
N ALA A 26 -8.08 -67.40 0.47
CA ALA A 26 -9.01 -68.25 1.23
C ALA A 26 -10.17 -67.43 1.81
N ASP A 27 -11.39 -67.88 1.51
CA ASP A 27 -12.46 -68.18 2.45
C ASP A 27 -12.72 -67.21 3.63
N GLN A 28 -13.88 -66.56 3.61
CA GLN A 28 -14.97 -66.75 4.59
C GLN A 28 -16.00 -65.61 4.45
N ALA A 29 -17.24 -66.02 4.23
CA ALA A 29 -18.41 -65.18 4.35
C ALA A 29 -18.53 -64.58 5.76
N LYS A 30 -18.74 -63.26 5.84
CA LYS A 30 -19.41 -62.50 6.91
C LYS A 30 -19.01 -61.03 6.74
N ASP A 31 -19.83 -60.21 6.08
CA ASP A 31 -20.15 -58.87 6.60
C ASP A 31 -21.23 -58.14 5.77
N THR A 32 -22.37 -58.79 5.52
CA THR A 32 -23.58 -58.06 5.06
C THR A 32 -24.26 -57.41 6.26
N ALA A 33 -23.57 -56.50 6.93
CA ALA A 33 -24.13 -55.71 8.04
C ALA A 33 -23.41 -54.37 8.28
N ASN A 34 -22.38 -54.00 7.51
CA ASN A 34 -21.62 -52.77 7.77
C ASN A 34 -21.86 -51.63 6.77
N ASP A 35 -22.55 -51.86 5.65
CA ASP A 35 -22.71 -50.81 4.61
C ASP A 35 -23.68 -49.66 4.97
N LYS A 36 -24.54 -49.80 5.98
CA LYS A 36 -25.54 -48.76 6.32
C LYS A 36 -25.16 -47.82 7.45
N ALA A 37 -24.21 -48.19 8.30
CA ALA A 37 -23.78 -47.34 9.42
C ALA A 37 -22.79 -46.26 8.96
N THR A 38 -21.93 -46.57 7.99
CA THR A 38 -20.88 -45.66 7.51
C THR A 38 -21.44 -44.51 6.66
N ALA A 39 -22.52 -44.73 5.91
CA ALA A 39 -23.16 -43.69 5.09
C ALA A 39 -23.92 -42.63 5.91
N THR A 40 -24.41 -42.99 7.10
CA THR A 40 -25.22 -42.08 7.93
C THR A 40 -24.34 -41.11 8.75
N LEU A 41 -23.13 -41.52 9.13
CA LEU A 41 -22.16 -40.66 9.84
C LEU A 41 -21.45 -39.68 8.90
N GLN A 42 -21.23 -40.05 7.63
CA GLN A 42 -20.62 -39.17 6.63
C GLN A 42 -21.53 -38.01 6.23
N MET A 43 -22.85 -38.23 6.09
CA MET A 43 -23.80 -37.13 5.82
C MET A 43 -23.97 -36.14 6.98
N GLN A 44 -23.67 -36.52 8.22
CA GLN A 44 -23.72 -35.61 9.37
C GLN A 44 -22.47 -34.73 9.47
N GLN A 45 -21.28 -35.26 9.13
CA GLN A 45 -20.03 -34.49 9.17
C GLN A 45 -19.94 -33.46 8.03
N GLU A 46 -20.54 -33.71 6.87
CA GLU A 46 -20.55 -32.75 5.75
C GLU A 46 -21.53 -31.58 5.99
N LYS A 47 -22.61 -31.81 6.76
CA LYS A 47 -23.59 -30.78 7.10
C LYS A 47 -23.07 -29.79 8.15
N GLU A 48 -22.16 -30.23 9.01
CA GLU A 48 -21.54 -29.37 10.04
C GLU A 48 -20.35 -28.58 9.48
N GLN A 49 -19.59 -29.14 8.53
CA GLN A 49 -18.49 -28.45 7.86
C GLN A 49 -18.95 -27.32 6.91
N THR A 50 -20.18 -27.41 6.36
CA THR A 50 -20.72 -26.35 5.51
C THR A 50 -21.11 -25.10 6.33
N ALA A 51 -21.54 -25.28 7.58
CA ALA A 51 -21.98 -24.18 8.44
C ALA A 51 -20.83 -23.29 8.99
N ILE A 52 -19.63 -23.84 9.19
CA ILE A 52 -18.44 -23.08 9.61
C ILE A 52 -17.79 -22.26 8.48
N ASN A 53 -17.98 -22.68 7.23
CA ASN A 53 -17.43 -21.97 6.07
C ASN A 53 -18.29 -20.76 5.66
N GLU A 54 -19.60 -20.78 5.94
CA GLU A 54 -20.52 -19.68 5.63
C GLU A 54 -20.48 -18.54 6.66
N ALA A 55 -20.08 -18.82 7.91
CA ALA A 55 -19.98 -17.78 8.96
C ALA A 55 -18.71 -16.91 8.88
N THR A 56 -17.75 -17.24 8.00
CA THR A 56 -16.45 -16.52 7.93
C THR A 56 -16.32 -15.59 6.71
N ASN A 57 -17.35 -15.50 5.85
CA ASN A 57 -17.23 -14.78 4.58
C ASN A 57 -18.08 -13.51 4.45
N GLN A 58 -18.39 -12.84 5.58
CA GLN A 58 -19.06 -11.53 5.56
C GLN A 58 -18.39 -10.50 6.46
N GLN A 59 -17.06 -10.52 6.54
CA GLN A 59 -16.35 -9.29 6.84
C GLN A 59 -16.13 -8.58 5.49
N PRO A 60 -16.68 -7.38 5.27
CA PRO A 60 -16.26 -6.56 4.14
C PRO A 60 -14.73 -6.47 4.25
N ALA A 61 -14.01 -6.89 3.20
CA ALA A 61 -12.59 -6.64 3.13
C ALA A 61 -12.42 -5.14 3.27
N ALA A 62 -11.95 -4.68 4.44
CA ALA A 62 -11.61 -3.29 4.64
C ALA A 62 -10.67 -2.93 3.49
N THR A 63 -11.11 -2.07 2.58
CA THR A 63 -10.26 -1.59 1.49
C THR A 63 -9.05 -0.96 2.15
N GLN A 64 -7.88 -1.60 1.99
CA GLN A 64 -6.64 -1.02 2.46
C GLN A 64 -6.44 0.27 1.69
N GLY A 65 -6.41 1.38 2.42
CA GLY A 65 -6.22 2.69 1.85
C GLY A 65 -4.91 2.79 1.06
N LYS A 66 -4.87 3.73 0.12
CA LYS A 66 -3.78 3.85 -0.86
C LYS A 66 -3.42 5.29 -1.16
N VAL A 67 -2.19 5.46 -1.63
CA VAL A 67 -1.73 6.69 -2.29
C VAL A 67 -2.14 6.63 -3.76
N ALA A 68 -3.05 7.50 -4.18
CA ALA A 68 -3.50 7.59 -5.56
C ALA A 68 -2.54 8.40 -6.44
N ARG A 69 -1.97 9.47 -5.90
CA ARG A 69 -0.95 10.31 -6.55
C ARG A 69 0.09 10.74 -5.53
N ALA A 70 1.34 10.78 -5.94
CA ALA A 70 2.40 11.47 -5.22
C ALA A 70 3.43 12.03 -6.20
N ASN A 71 3.76 13.31 -6.06
CA ASN A 71 4.78 13.95 -6.89
C ASN A 71 5.34 15.23 -6.25
N PHE A 72 6.55 15.59 -6.68
CA PHE A 72 7.08 16.92 -6.41
C PHE A 72 6.45 17.95 -7.35
N ALA A 73 6.36 19.18 -6.86
CA ALA A 73 5.86 20.33 -7.60
C ALA A 73 6.61 21.61 -7.21
N SER A 74 6.67 22.57 -8.14
CA SER A 74 7.23 23.90 -7.89
C SER A 74 6.31 24.76 -7.04
N ALA A 75 4.99 24.59 -7.18
CA ALA A 75 3.97 25.24 -6.36
C ALA A 75 2.69 24.40 -6.24
N ILE A 76 1.84 24.80 -5.30
CA ILE A 76 0.49 24.29 -5.11
C ILE A 76 -0.49 25.44 -5.30
N GLU A 77 -1.46 25.29 -6.20
CA GLU A 77 -2.53 26.25 -6.47
C GLU A 77 -3.86 25.51 -6.43
N ASP A 78 -4.89 26.09 -5.80
CA ASP A 78 -6.21 25.45 -5.63
C ASP A 78 -6.16 24.00 -5.08
N ARG A 79 -5.19 23.77 -4.18
CA ARG A 79 -4.88 22.46 -3.57
C ARG A 79 -4.45 21.37 -4.57
N GLU A 80 -4.02 21.75 -5.77
CA GLU A 80 -3.40 20.86 -6.77
C GLU A 80 -1.95 21.30 -7.06
N PRO A 81 -1.07 20.35 -7.40
CA PRO A 81 0.25 20.70 -7.93
C PRO A 81 0.10 21.28 -9.33
N ILE A 82 0.79 22.38 -9.60
CA ILE A 82 0.75 23.03 -10.92
C ILE A 82 1.60 22.28 -11.97
N ASP A 83 2.54 21.46 -11.51
CA ASP A 83 3.47 20.69 -12.33
C ASP A 83 3.88 19.38 -11.64
N LYS A 84 4.77 18.64 -12.32
CA LYS A 84 5.41 17.43 -11.79
C LYS A 84 6.90 17.51 -12.04
N LEU A 85 7.67 17.56 -10.96
CA LEU A 85 9.13 17.71 -11.02
C LEU A 85 9.85 16.38 -10.76
N THR A 86 10.94 16.19 -11.51
CA THR A 86 11.99 15.18 -11.24
C THR A 86 13.34 15.84 -10.95
N GLU A 87 13.48 17.11 -11.31
CA GLU A 87 14.66 17.94 -11.09
C GLU A 87 14.19 19.36 -10.75
N SER A 88 14.96 20.11 -9.96
CA SER A 88 14.66 21.51 -9.67
C SER A 88 15.89 22.29 -9.23
N SER A 89 15.88 23.60 -9.51
CA SER A 89 16.82 24.58 -8.96
C SER A 89 16.14 25.58 -8.04
N ASN A 90 14.87 25.35 -7.69
CA ASN A 90 14.08 26.25 -6.86
C ASN A 90 14.54 26.17 -5.41
N ASN A 91 14.48 27.31 -4.71
CA ASN A 91 14.75 27.41 -3.27
C ASN A 91 13.66 26.76 -2.40
N LYS A 92 12.52 26.38 -2.99
CA LYS A 92 11.41 25.74 -2.31
C LYS A 92 10.76 24.73 -3.25
N ILE A 93 10.46 23.56 -2.73
CA ILE A 93 9.70 22.54 -3.40
C ILE A 93 8.59 22.00 -2.51
N TYR A 94 7.56 21.46 -3.17
CA TYR A 94 6.41 20.86 -2.53
C TYR A 94 6.38 19.37 -2.85
N TYR A 95 5.97 18.56 -1.88
CA TYR A 95 5.62 17.16 -2.09
C TYR A 95 4.12 17.00 -1.87
N PHE A 96 3.40 16.79 -2.96
CA PHE A 96 1.96 16.62 -3.00
C PHE A 96 1.58 15.14 -2.95
N THR A 97 0.52 14.84 -2.21
CA THR A 97 -0.03 13.49 -2.10
C THR A 97 -1.56 13.52 -2.13
N GLU A 98 -2.16 12.67 -2.96
CA GLU A 98 -3.59 12.35 -2.94
C GLU A 98 -3.79 10.94 -2.37
N LEU A 99 -4.63 10.84 -1.34
CA LEU A 99 -4.91 9.63 -0.56
C LEU A 99 -6.35 9.19 -0.80
N ARG A 100 -6.56 7.87 -0.81
CA ARG A 100 -7.88 7.25 -1.00
C ARG A 100 -8.11 6.15 0.03
N ASP A 101 -9.31 6.11 0.58
CA ASP A 101 -9.78 5.05 1.48
C ASP A 101 -8.92 4.95 2.77
N MET A 102 -8.43 6.10 3.26
CA MET A 102 -7.56 6.24 4.46
C MET A 102 -8.20 7.09 5.57
N GLU A 103 -9.51 7.29 5.55
CA GLU A 103 -10.21 8.07 6.56
C GLU A 103 -10.00 7.49 7.98
N GLY A 104 -9.70 8.36 8.95
CA GLY A 104 -9.38 7.98 10.31
C GLY A 104 -7.94 7.47 10.51
N GLN A 105 -7.15 7.34 9.44
CA GLN A 105 -5.72 6.99 9.53
C GLN A 105 -4.84 8.23 9.59
N SER A 106 -3.55 8.01 9.85
CA SER A 106 -2.51 9.03 9.75
C SER A 106 -1.44 8.60 8.76
N VAL A 107 -0.86 9.58 8.07
CA VAL A 107 0.31 9.38 7.22
C VAL A 107 1.38 10.41 7.53
N THR A 108 2.63 10.08 7.25
CA THR A 108 3.76 10.98 7.46
C THR A 108 4.49 11.20 6.14
N HIS A 109 4.68 12.46 5.74
CA HIS A 109 5.67 12.78 4.72
C HIS A 109 7.05 12.77 5.35
N ARG A 110 7.87 11.78 4.97
CA ARG A 110 9.26 11.64 5.40
C ARG A 110 10.21 12.15 4.33
N TRP A 111 10.99 13.17 4.68
CA TRP A 111 12.00 13.78 3.83
C TRP A 111 13.38 13.25 4.19
N GLU A 112 14.10 12.81 3.16
CA GLU A 112 15.45 12.28 3.27
C GLU A 112 16.39 12.97 2.30
N HIS A 113 17.61 13.25 2.76
CA HIS A 113 18.71 13.79 1.97
C HIS A 113 19.98 13.02 2.34
N ASP A 114 20.74 12.58 1.34
CA ASP A 114 21.92 11.72 1.51
C ASP A 114 21.68 10.49 2.42
N GLY A 115 20.48 9.89 2.29
CA GLY A 115 20.06 8.73 3.08
C GLY A 115 19.77 9.00 4.55
N LYS A 116 19.74 10.27 4.98
CA LYS A 116 19.38 10.67 6.34
C LYS A 116 18.00 11.31 6.35
N VAL A 117 17.19 10.93 7.33
CA VAL A 117 15.90 11.60 7.59
C VAL A 117 16.16 13.01 8.11
N VAL A 118 15.65 14.00 7.40
CA VAL A 118 15.85 15.43 7.73
C VAL A 118 14.57 16.14 8.15
N ALA A 119 13.40 15.56 7.85
CA ALA A 119 12.12 16.03 8.37
C ALA A 119 11.05 14.93 8.27
N GLU A 120 10.11 14.96 9.19
CA GLU A 120 8.89 14.16 9.16
C GLU A 120 7.70 15.08 9.42
N VAL A 121 6.66 15.00 8.57
CA VAL A 121 5.48 15.86 8.66
C VAL A 121 4.24 14.97 8.72
N PRO A 122 3.62 14.80 9.89
CA PRO A 122 2.43 13.96 10.06
C PRO A 122 1.16 14.67 9.57
N PHE A 123 0.20 13.88 9.08
CA PHE A 123 -1.12 14.32 8.65
C PHE A 123 -2.18 13.35 9.14
N GLU A 124 -3.26 13.89 9.73
CA GLU A 124 -4.48 13.15 10.05
C GLU A 124 -5.45 13.21 8.87
N ILE A 125 -5.98 12.05 8.47
CA ILE A 125 -6.85 11.92 7.30
C ILE A 125 -8.31 11.88 7.73
N ARG A 126 -9.11 12.84 7.27
CA ARG A 126 -10.52 13.02 7.71
C ARG A 126 -11.55 12.85 6.60
N GLY A 127 -11.19 12.14 5.54
CA GLY A 127 -12.13 11.83 4.47
C GLY A 127 -11.61 10.76 3.52
N ASN A 128 -12.53 10.08 2.85
CA ASN A 128 -12.22 9.00 1.93
C ASN A 128 -11.34 9.41 0.74
N ARG A 129 -11.38 10.68 0.33
CA ARG A 129 -10.40 11.30 -0.58
C ARG A 129 -9.78 12.48 0.13
N TRP A 130 -8.46 12.47 0.27
CA TRP A 130 -7.75 13.53 0.99
C TRP A 130 -6.52 13.98 0.21
N ARG A 131 -6.27 15.28 0.17
CA ARG A 131 -5.09 15.87 -0.48
C ARG A 131 -4.27 16.58 0.60
N VAL A 132 -2.98 16.27 0.64
CA VAL A 132 -2.02 16.89 1.56
C VAL A 132 -0.78 17.29 0.79
N TYR A 133 -0.05 18.25 1.33
CA TYR A 133 1.28 18.57 0.85
C TYR A 133 2.16 19.01 2.01
N SER A 134 3.46 18.74 1.90
CA SER A 134 4.47 19.39 2.71
C SER A 134 5.45 20.12 1.80
N SER A 135 6.21 21.05 2.34
CA SER A 135 7.22 21.78 1.57
C SER A 135 8.55 21.78 2.28
N LYS A 136 9.62 21.89 1.50
CA LYS A 136 10.99 22.02 2.01
C LYS A 136 11.66 23.19 1.34
N ARG A 137 12.31 24.04 2.16
CA ARG A 137 13.21 25.07 1.68
C ARG A 137 14.58 24.45 1.43
N MET A 138 15.10 24.67 0.24
CA MET A 138 16.37 24.17 -0.27
C MET A 138 17.40 25.29 -0.16
N ILE A 139 18.49 25.03 0.56
CA ILE A 139 19.64 25.93 0.62
C ILE A 139 20.75 25.41 -0.30
N PRO A 140 21.66 26.25 -0.82
CA PRO A 140 22.67 25.84 -1.79
C PRO A 140 23.58 24.68 -1.37
N GLU A 141 23.72 24.43 -0.07
CA GLU A 141 24.51 23.33 0.49
C GLU A 141 23.79 21.97 0.40
N LEU A 142 22.46 22.00 0.23
CA LEU A 142 21.56 20.86 0.21
C LEU A 142 21.21 20.40 -1.23
N LYS A 143 22.21 20.44 -2.13
CA LYS A 143 22.08 19.93 -3.50
C LYS A 143 22.09 18.40 -3.53
N GLY A 144 21.81 17.84 -4.71
CA GLY A 144 21.86 16.41 -4.96
C GLY A 144 20.49 15.74 -4.80
N GLU A 145 20.52 14.45 -4.49
CA GLU A 145 19.31 13.63 -4.48
C GLU A 145 18.50 13.82 -3.21
N TRP A 146 17.23 14.17 -3.38
CA TRP A 146 16.24 14.26 -2.32
C TRP A 146 15.18 13.21 -2.50
N LYS A 147 14.73 12.65 -1.38
CA LYS A 147 13.67 11.65 -1.37
C LYS A 147 12.56 12.09 -0.43
N ALA A 148 11.33 11.96 -0.90
CA ALA A 148 10.14 12.13 -0.08
C ALA A 148 9.29 10.86 -0.16
N SER A 149 8.86 10.38 1.00
CA SER A 149 8.08 9.16 1.14
C SER A 149 6.80 9.43 1.91
N VAL A 150 5.73 8.71 1.57
CA VAL A 150 4.49 8.65 2.35
C VAL A 150 4.55 7.41 3.22
N ILE A 151 4.56 7.62 4.53
CA ILE A 151 4.67 6.54 5.53
C ILE A 151 3.32 6.37 6.19
N GLY A 152 2.78 5.15 6.19
CA GLY A 152 1.55 4.80 6.88
C GLY A 152 1.74 4.76 8.40
N SER A 153 0.64 4.75 9.14
CA SER A 153 0.65 4.67 10.62
C SER A 153 1.27 3.38 11.16
N ASP A 154 1.33 2.33 10.35
CA ASP A 154 2.00 1.06 10.63
C ASP A 154 3.52 1.09 10.34
N GLY A 155 4.03 2.22 9.87
CA GLY A 155 5.43 2.39 9.45
C GLY A 155 5.71 1.92 8.01
N ALA A 156 4.72 1.40 7.29
CA ALA A 156 4.89 0.96 5.91
C ALA A 156 5.13 2.16 4.98
N THR A 157 6.02 2.00 4.01
CA THR A 157 6.21 3.01 2.95
C THR A 157 5.16 2.77 1.88
N LEU A 158 4.20 3.69 1.77
CA LEU A 158 3.08 3.62 0.82
C LEU A 158 3.43 4.23 -0.55
N SER A 159 4.33 5.22 -0.55
CA SER A 159 4.85 5.83 -1.77
C SER A 159 6.23 6.44 -1.51
N MET A 160 7.02 6.59 -2.56
CA MET A 160 8.36 7.13 -2.53
C MET A 160 8.68 7.80 -3.86
N ASN A 161 9.17 9.04 -3.80
CA ASN A 161 9.59 9.81 -4.96
C ASN A 161 10.95 10.43 -4.70
N THR A 162 11.72 10.58 -5.78
CA THR A 162 13.04 11.20 -5.77
C THR A 162 13.03 12.46 -6.66
N ILE A 163 13.80 13.47 -6.27
CA ILE A 163 14.06 14.68 -7.04
C ILE A 163 15.53 15.07 -6.94
N THR A 164 16.13 15.45 -8.06
CA THR A 164 17.50 15.97 -8.10
C THR A 164 17.50 17.48 -7.96
N MET A 165 18.33 17.99 -7.06
CA MET A 165 18.46 19.42 -6.78
C MET A 165 19.75 19.97 -7.35
N ASP A 166 19.63 20.74 -8.43
CA ASP A 166 20.76 21.30 -9.17
C ASP A 166 20.80 22.81 -9.01
N ASN A 167 21.99 23.37 -8.78
CA ASN A 167 22.23 24.82 -8.84
C ASN A 167 21.14 25.68 -8.17
N ILE A 168 20.79 25.35 -6.92
CA ILE A 168 19.79 26.06 -6.13
C ILE A 168 20.13 27.56 -6.12
N GLN A 169 19.31 28.36 -6.78
CA GLN A 169 19.48 29.81 -6.81
C GLN A 169 18.99 30.37 -5.47
N ALA A 170 19.88 31.03 -4.74
CA ALA A 170 19.49 31.78 -3.56
C ALA A 170 18.72 33.03 -4.03
N GLU A 171 17.39 33.01 -3.95
CA GLU A 171 16.63 34.22 -4.21
C GLU A 171 16.76 35.19 -3.04
N GLU A 172 17.53 36.25 -3.30
CA GLU A 172 17.42 37.56 -2.68
C GLU A 172 16.12 38.23 -3.14
N GLN A 173 14.97 37.71 -2.72
CA GLN A 173 13.68 38.41 -2.73
C GLN A 173 12.96 38.20 -1.39
N ALA A 174 13.23 39.11 -0.45
CA ALA A 174 12.20 39.61 0.48
C ALA A 174 11.42 40.69 -0.29
N ALA A 175 10.09 40.87 -0.25
CA ALA A 175 9.11 40.91 0.85
C ALA A 175 7.71 41.28 0.23
N PRO A 176 6.55 41.29 0.94
CA PRO A 176 6.39 41.33 2.40
C PRO A 176 5.41 40.32 3.02
N ALA A 177 5.68 40.01 4.29
CA ALA A 177 4.71 39.69 5.34
C ALA A 177 3.41 38.96 4.93
N ALA A 178 3.49 37.64 4.83
CA ALA A 178 2.47 36.81 5.47
C ALA A 178 3.20 36.01 6.56
N THR A 179 2.88 36.30 7.81
CA THR A 179 3.27 35.49 8.96
C THR A 179 2.68 34.09 8.77
N ASP A 180 3.41 33.17 8.16
CA ASP A 180 3.09 31.75 8.23
C ASP A 180 3.77 31.17 9.47
N THR A 181 3.29 31.63 10.62
CA THR A 181 3.31 30.88 11.88
C THR A 181 1.89 30.39 12.07
N ALA A 182 1.43 29.47 11.22
CA ALA A 182 0.33 28.54 11.52
C ALA A 182 0.10 27.59 10.33
N ASN A 183 0.74 26.41 10.38
CA ASN A 183 -0.05 25.23 10.06
C ASN A 183 0.35 24.05 10.97
N GLU A 184 0.27 24.33 12.27
CA GLU A 184 -0.25 23.39 13.24
C GLU A 184 -1.76 23.70 13.33
N THR A 185 -2.60 22.67 13.17
CA THR A 185 -4.02 22.61 13.58
C THR A 185 -5.11 23.21 12.66
N THR A 186 -5.89 22.26 12.11
CA THR A 186 -7.36 22.29 11.87
C THR A 186 -7.94 23.26 10.84
N ASP A 187 -8.26 22.72 9.67
CA ASP A 187 -9.61 22.90 9.11
C ASP A 187 -10.25 21.54 8.89
N ALA A 188 -11.42 21.39 9.50
CA ALA A 188 -12.28 20.24 9.38
C ALA A 188 -12.90 20.24 7.98
N ALA A 189 -13.20 19.05 7.48
CA ALA A 189 -14.17 18.92 6.41
C ALA A 189 -15.50 19.57 6.84
N PRO A 190 -16.19 20.23 5.90
CA PRO A 190 -17.59 19.89 5.73
C PRO A 190 -17.86 19.57 4.28
N GLY A 191 -18.37 18.37 4.01
CA GLY A 191 -18.69 17.99 2.63
C GLY A 191 -19.19 16.57 2.43
N ALA A 192 -20.01 16.06 3.35
CA ALA A 192 -20.91 14.94 3.03
C ALA A 192 -22.22 15.10 3.82
N ALA A 193 -23.26 15.54 3.13
CA ALA A 193 -24.64 15.14 3.40
C ALA A 193 -25.48 15.49 2.17
N SER A 194 -25.57 14.51 1.28
CA SER A 194 -26.76 14.31 0.47
C SER A 194 -27.87 13.88 1.43
N ASP A 195 -29.01 14.58 1.43
CA ASP A 195 -30.28 13.90 1.69
C ASP A 195 -31.36 14.52 0.82
N GLU A 196 -32.08 13.65 0.12
CA GLU A 196 -33.15 13.92 -0.81
C GLU A 196 -34.45 13.43 -0.15
N ALA A 197 -35.55 14.09 -0.49
CA ALA A 197 -36.94 13.62 -0.39
C ALA A 197 -37.80 13.95 0.86
N ALA A 198 -38.84 14.73 0.53
CA ALA A 198 -40.27 14.51 0.78
C ALA A 198 -40.90 14.92 2.13
N GLY A 199 -41.98 15.73 2.04
CA GLY A 199 -43.02 15.76 3.06
C GLY A 199 -43.84 17.05 3.24
N THR A 200 -44.73 17.36 2.29
CA THR A 200 -46.15 17.73 2.44
C THR A 200 -46.71 18.55 3.66
N THR A 201 -47.54 19.54 3.32
CA THR A 201 -48.83 19.96 3.97
C THR A 201 -48.89 20.97 5.14
N ALA A 202 -49.72 22.01 4.89
CA ALA A 202 -50.55 22.87 5.77
C ALA A 202 -49.83 23.71 6.86
N GLN A 203 -50.25 24.94 7.15
CA GLN A 203 -51.62 25.48 7.27
C GLN A 203 -51.58 27.01 7.19
#